data_AF-A0A8I3A6X2-F1
#
_entry.id   AF-A0A8I3A6X2-F1
#
_cell.length_a   1.000
_cell.length_b   1.000
_cell.length_c   1.000
_cell.angle_alpha   90.00
_cell.angle_beta   90.00
_cell.angle_gamma   90.00
#
_symmetry.space_group_name_H-M   'P 1'
#
loop_
_entity.id
_entity.type
_entity.pdbx_description
1 polymer ?
#
loop_
_entity_poly.entity_id
_entity_poly.type
_entity_poly.pdbx_seq_one_letter_code
_entity_poly.pdbx_strand_id
1 'polypeptide(L)'
;MDAPTTSSQSFELWQLCGYVAAASWAIMVWEGIISLGHEIKFIWPMPRTAYIKWIYFCGKYFALVFQTAVFAVELYISNRGTSLHYCRVFRFIEMVASTVLMVCFDIVLLLRIYALYGWRTSSSTIATGGVVIEVIMCIGSVILTIPASMFDSRCVLVQVSKTILLFVIGTLISQTILLWLAFRRREHVVRARSSIACVTIRDGLVVFVCMAVFLVIVLIWTLHNSPITTLMILYVPLPV
;
A
#
# COMPACT_ATOMS: atom_id res chain seq x y z
N MET A 1 32.79 -3.76 28.68
CA MET A 1 31.83 -4.65 27.99
C MET A 1 31.15 -3.76 26.97
N ASP A 2 31.86 -3.58 25.87
CA ASP A 2 31.56 -2.54 24.90
C ASP A 2 30.64 -3.11 23.85
N ALA A 3 29.67 -2.32 23.39
CA ALA A 3 28.70 -2.71 22.36
C ALA A 3 29.09 -2.11 20.99
N PRO A 4 29.98 -2.76 20.20
CA PRO A 4 30.32 -2.33 18.85
C PRO A 4 29.47 -3.00 17.75
N THR A 5 28.33 -3.63 18.06
CA THR A 5 27.58 -4.45 17.07
C THR A 5 26.45 -3.74 16.32
N THR A 6 26.06 -2.52 16.69
CA THR A 6 24.87 -1.86 16.11
C THR A 6 25.12 -1.24 14.73
N SER A 7 26.34 -0.78 14.44
CA SER A 7 26.65 -0.09 13.18
C SER A 7 26.77 -1.07 11.99
N SER A 8 27.40 -2.22 12.18
CA SER A 8 27.53 -3.25 11.13
C SER A 8 26.20 -3.85 10.73
N GLN A 9 25.33 -4.17 11.72
CA GLN A 9 23.99 -4.68 11.47
C GLN A 9 23.12 -3.70 10.68
N SER A 10 23.23 -2.40 10.97
CA SER A 10 22.48 -1.39 10.24
C SER A 10 22.84 -1.37 8.75
N PHE A 11 24.12 -1.53 8.40
CA PHE A 11 24.60 -1.47 7.03
C PHE A 11 24.14 -2.67 6.18
N GLU A 12 24.18 -3.89 6.74
CA GLU A 12 23.70 -5.10 6.05
C GLU A 12 22.20 -5.00 5.74
N LEU A 13 21.41 -4.48 6.69
CA LEU A 13 19.97 -4.28 6.51
C LEU A 13 19.67 -3.29 5.38
N TRP A 14 20.45 -2.21 5.25
CA TRP A 14 20.31 -1.26 4.15
C TRP A 14 20.52 -1.89 2.77
N GLN A 15 21.56 -2.71 2.65
CA GLN A 15 21.83 -3.41 1.40
C GLN A 15 20.70 -4.37 1.04
N LEU A 16 20.20 -5.13 2.02
CA LEU A 16 19.09 -6.04 1.82
C LEU A 16 17.82 -5.30 1.36
N CYS A 17 17.46 -4.19 1.99
CA CYS A 17 16.33 -3.36 1.58
C CYS A 17 16.48 -2.85 0.14
N GLY A 18 17.67 -2.40 -0.25
CA GLY A 18 17.95 -1.95 -1.61
C GLY A 18 17.76 -3.06 -2.66
N TYR A 19 18.24 -4.27 -2.38
CA TYR A 19 18.03 -5.42 -3.28
C TYR A 19 16.57 -5.82 -3.39
N VAL A 20 15.83 -5.84 -2.28
CA VAL A 20 14.39 -6.17 -2.27
C VAL A 20 13.58 -5.13 -3.04
N ALA A 21 13.88 -3.84 -2.86
CA ALA A 21 13.21 -2.76 -3.58
C ALA A 21 13.49 -2.82 -5.09
N ALA A 22 14.74 -3.07 -5.49
CA ALA A 22 15.10 -3.23 -6.89
C ALA A 22 14.43 -4.46 -7.52
N ALA A 23 14.40 -5.59 -6.81
CA ALA A 23 13.73 -6.80 -7.27
C ALA A 23 12.20 -6.59 -7.40
N SER A 24 11.58 -5.96 -6.41
CA SER A 24 10.15 -5.65 -6.45
C SER A 24 9.82 -4.69 -7.60
N TRP A 25 10.61 -3.65 -7.80
CA TRP A 25 10.45 -2.73 -8.94
C TRP A 25 10.59 -3.47 -10.29
N ALA A 26 11.60 -4.34 -10.42
CA ALA A 26 11.77 -5.14 -11.63
C ALA A 26 10.58 -6.06 -11.90
N ILE A 27 10.02 -6.69 -10.86
CA ILE A 27 8.81 -7.52 -10.96
C ILE A 27 7.61 -6.68 -11.41
N MET A 28 7.39 -5.51 -10.80
CA MET A 28 6.29 -4.61 -11.19
C MET A 28 6.40 -4.17 -12.66
N VAL A 29 7.60 -3.84 -13.13
CA VAL A 29 7.84 -3.48 -14.53
C VAL A 29 7.58 -4.68 -15.44
N TRP A 30 8.09 -5.85 -15.08
CA TRP A 30 7.87 -7.09 -15.82
C TRP A 30 6.37 -7.42 -15.95
N GLU A 31 5.64 -7.39 -14.84
CA GLU A 31 4.19 -7.61 -14.81
C GLU A 31 3.43 -6.57 -15.64
N GLY A 32 3.89 -5.31 -15.62
CA GLY A 32 3.39 -4.24 -16.48
C GLY A 32 3.53 -4.57 -17.97
N ILE A 33 4.70 -5.07 -18.38
CA ILE A 33 4.99 -5.39 -19.79
C ILE A 33 4.13 -6.56 -20.28
N ILE A 34 4.05 -7.66 -19.52
CA ILE A 34 3.30 -8.86 -19.97
C ILE A 34 1.79 -8.63 -20.08
N SER A 35 1.25 -7.71 -19.29
CA SER A 35 -0.18 -7.40 -19.24
C SER A 35 -0.59 -6.35 -20.28
N LEU A 36 0.35 -5.55 -20.77
CA LEU A 36 0.13 -4.47 -21.74
C LEU A 36 -0.61 -4.92 -23.01
N GLY A 37 -0.34 -6.13 -23.51
CA GLY A 37 -1.04 -6.69 -24.68
C GLY A 37 -2.54 -6.91 -24.45
N HIS A 38 -2.91 -7.37 -23.25
CA HIS A 38 -4.32 -7.53 -22.87
C HIS A 38 -4.98 -6.17 -22.62
N GLU A 39 -4.26 -5.23 -22.02
CA GLU A 39 -4.77 -3.89 -21.73
C GLU A 39 -5.11 -3.11 -22.99
N ILE A 40 -4.21 -3.13 -23.99
CA ILE A 40 -4.44 -2.47 -25.28
C ILE A 40 -5.71 -3.01 -25.93
N LYS A 41 -5.97 -4.32 -25.81
CA LYS A 41 -7.14 -4.94 -26.40
C LYS A 41 -8.44 -4.64 -25.65
N PHE A 42 -8.42 -4.59 -24.32
CA PHE A 42 -9.65 -4.53 -23.51
C PHE A 42 -9.92 -3.18 -22.84
N ILE A 43 -8.89 -2.46 -22.40
CA ILE A 43 -9.01 -1.26 -21.56
C ILE A 43 -8.87 0.02 -22.39
N TRP A 44 -7.96 0.03 -23.36
CA TRP A 44 -7.74 1.19 -24.23
C TRP A 44 -8.97 1.61 -25.06
N PRO A 45 -9.75 0.68 -25.66
CA PRO A 45 -10.94 1.06 -26.42
C PRO A 45 -12.11 1.52 -25.54
N MET A 46 -12.02 1.40 -24.21
CA MET A 46 -13.08 1.90 -23.33
C MET A 46 -13.24 3.43 -23.47
N PRO A 47 -14.48 3.95 -23.44
CA PRO A 47 -14.75 5.37 -23.57
C PRO A 47 -14.06 6.16 -22.44
N ARG A 48 -13.66 7.40 -22.73
CA ARG A 48 -12.96 8.28 -21.76
C ARG A 48 -13.81 8.62 -20.52
N THR A 49 -15.12 8.46 -20.60
CA THR A 49 -16.08 8.68 -19.51
C THR A 49 -16.18 7.50 -18.54
N ALA A 50 -15.54 6.36 -18.83
CA ALA A 50 -15.58 5.21 -17.94
C ALA A 50 -14.66 5.43 -16.71
N TYR A 51 -15.24 5.65 -15.54
CA TYR A 51 -14.48 5.80 -14.27
C TYR A 51 -13.54 4.63 -13.98
N ILE A 52 -13.96 3.40 -14.34
CA ILE A 52 -13.16 2.17 -14.16
C ILE A 52 -11.82 2.26 -14.88
N LYS A 53 -11.78 2.93 -16.05
CA LYS A 53 -10.55 3.15 -16.82
C LYS A 53 -9.56 3.96 -15.99
N TRP A 54 -10.00 5.09 -15.43
CA TRP A 54 -9.15 5.97 -14.63
C TRP A 54 -8.66 5.31 -13.34
N ILE A 55 -9.52 4.56 -12.66
CA ILE A 55 -9.13 3.81 -11.46
C ILE A 55 -8.06 2.76 -11.80
N TYR A 56 -8.23 2.04 -12.92
CA TYR A 56 -7.25 1.08 -13.40
C TYR A 56 -5.91 1.74 -13.73
N PHE A 57 -5.94 2.83 -14.50
CA PHE A 57 -4.72 3.56 -14.86
C PHE A 57 -4.03 4.15 -13.63
N CYS A 58 -4.80 4.68 -12.68
CA CYS A 58 -4.27 5.17 -11.42
C CYS A 58 -3.60 4.03 -10.64
N GLY A 59 -4.33 2.96 -10.30
CA GLY A 59 -3.77 1.87 -9.48
C GLY A 59 -2.47 1.28 -10.05
N LYS A 60 -2.35 1.18 -11.37
CA LYS A 60 -1.20 0.55 -12.01
C LYS A 60 -0.08 1.51 -12.42
N TYR A 61 -0.40 2.49 -13.26
CA TYR A 61 0.63 3.34 -13.86
C TYR A 61 1.10 4.42 -12.88
N PHE A 62 0.20 4.94 -12.03
CA PHE A 62 0.63 5.86 -10.97
C PHE A 62 1.56 5.14 -9.99
N ALA A 63 1.23 3.90 -9.58
CA ALA A 63 2.11 3.09 -8.72
C ALA A 63 3.49 2.89 -9.36
N LEU A 64 3.54 2.49 -10.62
CA LEU A 64 4.81 2.23 -11.31
C LEU A 64 5.66 3.50 -11.47
N VAL A 65 5.05 4.61 -11.91
CA VAL A 65 5.75 5.90 -12.06
C VAL A 65 6.25 6.40 -10.70
N PHE A 66 5.39 6.33 -9.68
CA PHE A 66 5.72 6.79 -8.34
C PHE A 66 6.84 5.95 -7.72
N GLN A 67 6.74 4.62 -7.79
CA GLN A 67 7.78 3.71 -7.29
C GLN A 67 9.12 3.93 -8.00
N THR A 68 9.10 4.18 -9.31
CA THR A 68 10.31 4.51 -10.09
C THR A 68 10.93 5.83 -9.61
N ALA A 69 10.10 6.85 -9.36
CA ALA A 69 10.57 8.13 -8.85
C ALA A 69 11.16 8.00 -7.44
N VAL A 70 10.52 7.23 -6.56
CA VAL A 70 11.01 6.96 -5.21
C VAL A 70 12.38 6.27 -5.27
N PHE A 71 12.48 5.19 -6.04
CA PHE A 71 13.73 4.46 -6.21
C PHE A 71 14.87 5.35 -6.73
N ALA A 72 14.60 6.18 -7.74
CA ALA A 72 15.59 7.11 -8.29
C ALA A 72 16.05 8.17 -7.26
N VAL A 73 15.12 8.72 -6.48
CA VAL A 73 15.44 9.71 -5.45
C VAL A 73 16.24 9.09 -4.30
N GLU A 74 15.91 7.88 -3.89
CA GLU A 74 16.67 7.19 -2.84
C GLU A 74 18.10 6.86 -3.26
N LEU A 75 18.32 6.43 -4.52
CA LEU A 75 19.66 6.28 -5.08
C LEU A 75 20.44 7.61 -5.10
N TYR A 76 19.75 8.72 -5.38
CA TYR A 76 20.38 10.04 -5.37
C TYR A 76 20.77 10.49 -3.95
N ILE A 77 19.86 10.33 -2.98
CA ILE A 77 20.08 10.70 -1.57
C ILE A 77 21.22 9.88 -0.96
N SER A 78 21.24 8.56 -1.22
CA SER A 78 22.25 7.64 -0.69
C SER A 78 23.67 8.04 -1.09
N ASN A 79 23.86 8.60 -2.29
CA ASN A 79 25.17 8.98 -2.80
C ASN A 79 25.68 10.35 -2.36
N ARG A 80 24.79 11.32 -2.06
CA ARG A 80 25.20 12.72 -1.87
C ARG A 80 24.88 13.33 -0.50
N GLY A 81 24.01 12.70 0.29
CA GLY A 81 23.44 13.34 1.47
C GLY A 81 22.58 14.54 1.10
N THR A 82 21.51 14.79 1.84
CA THR A 82 20.55 15.86 1.52
C THR A 82 20.14 16.64 2.76
N SER A 83 19.65 17.87 2.55
CA SER A 83 19.12 18.66 3.65
C SER A 83 17.86 18.02 4.25
N LEU A 84 17.67 18.22 5.56
CA LEU A 84 16.53 17.70 6.32
C LEU A 84 15.18 18.13 5.73
N HIS A 85 15.11 19.33 5.15
CA HIS A 85 13.90 19.87 4.54
C HIS A 85 13.46 19.04 3.33
N TYR A 86 14.39 18.68 2.45
CA TYR A 86 14.10 17.82 1.29
C TYR A 86 13.65 16.43 1.71
N CYS A 87 14.27 15.84 2.75
CA CYS A 87 13.83 14.55 3.29
C CYS A 87 12.36 14.59 3.74
N ARG A 88 11.98 15.65 4.47
CA ARG A 88 10.61 15.80 5.00
C ARG A 88 9.59 15.95 3.88
N VAL A 89 9.88 16.77 2.86
CA VAL A 89 9.00 16.95 1.71
C VAL A 89 8.88 15.66 0.90
N PHE A 90 9.98 14.95 0.67
CA PHE A 90 9.98 13.71 -0.07
C PHE A 90 9.13 12.63 0.63
N ARG A 91 9.36 12.40 1.93
CA ARG A 91 8.57 11.44 2.73
C ARG A 91 7.10 11.84 2.82
N PHE A 92 6.79 13.13 2.83
CA PHE A 92 5.40 13.59 2.74
C PHE A 92 4.74 13.19 1.42
N ILE A 93 5.41 13.43 0.29
CA ILE A 93 4.91 13.04 -1.04
C ILE A 93 4.70 11.52 -1.12
N GLU A 94 5.63 10.75 -0.57
CA GLU A 94 5.53 9.28 -0.47
C GLU A 94 4.30 8.82 0.32
N MET A 95 4.07 9.37 1.51
CA MET A 95 2.88 9.05 2.30
C MET A 95 1.58 9.40 1.56
N VAL A 96 1.55 10.55 0.88
CA VAL A 96 0.38 10.98 0.11
C VAL A 96 0.13 10.05 -1.08
N ALA A 97 1.16 9.70 -1.84
CA ALA A 97 1.03 8.80 -2.99
C ALA A 97 0.58 7.39 -2.57
N SER A 98 1.14 6.84 -1.49
CA SER A 98 0.72 5.57 -0.91
C SER A 98 -0.74 5.62 -0.45
N THR A 99 -1.17 6.73 0.14
CA THR A 99 -2.58 6.95 0.52
C THR A 99 -3.49 6.95 -0.72
N VAL A 100 -3.09 7.62 -1.81
CA VAL A 100 -3.87 7.63 -3.06
C VAL A 100 -4.01 6.21 -3.64
N LEU A 101 -2.94 5.42 -3.62
CA LEU A 101 -2.97 4.03 -4.08
C LEU A 101 -3.88 3.15 -3.21
N MET A 102 -3.81 3.31 -1.89
CA MET A 102 -4.68 2.63 -0.94
C MET A 102 -6.16 2.95 -1.22
N VAL A 103 -6.49 4.23 -1.41
CA VAL A 103 -7.85 4.63 -1.78
C VAL A 103 -8.29 4.05 -3.13
N CYS A 104 -7.40 3.97 -4.12
CA CYS A 104 -7.72 3.31 -5.39
C CYS A 104 -8.05 1.83 -5.19
N PHE A 105 -7.30 1.12 -4.34
CA PHE A 105 -7.56 -0.26 -3.99
C PHE A 105 -8.92 -0.43 -3.29
N ASP A 106 -9.25 0.44 -2.33
CA ASP A 106 -10.53 0.44 -1.63
C ASP A 106 -11.70 0.70 -2.58
N ILE A 107 -11.53 1.63 -3.53
CA ILE A 107 -12.54 1.91 -4.56
C ILE A 107 -12.74 0.67 -5.44
N VAL A 108 -11.69 -0.07 -5.81
CA VAL A 108 -11.81 -1.31 -6.59
C VAL A 108 -12.57 -2.37 -5.80
N LEU A 109 -12.28 -2.54 -4.51
CA LEU A 109 -13.02 -3.46 -3.63
C LEU A 109 -14.49 -3.04 -3.50
N LEU A 110 -14.74 -1.76 -3.27
CA LEU A 110 -16.08 -1.18 -3.18
C LEU A 110 -16.88 -1.40 -4.47
N LEU A 111 -16.25 -1.19 -5.63
CA LEU A 111 -16.87 -1.41 -6.94
C LEU A 111 -17.28 -2.88 -7.13
N ARG A 112 -16.45 -3.83 -6.66
CA ARG A 112 -16.78 -5.26 -6.67
C ARG A 112 -17.96 -5.56 -5.75
N ILE A 113 -18.01 -4.96 -4.56
CA ILE A 113 -19.15 -5.07 -3.65
C ILE A 113 -20.41 -4.50 -4.31
N TYR A 114 -20.35 -3.32 -4.93
CA TYR A 114 -21.46 -2.72 -5.64
C TYR A 114 -21.97 -3.58 -6.80
N ALA A 115 -21.07 -4.19 -7.57
CA ALA A 115 -21.43 -5.11 -8.64
C ALA A 115 -22.14 -6.38 -8.11
N LEU A 116 -21.78 -6.84 -6.91
CA LEU A 116 -22.31 -8.06 -6.31
C LEU A 116 -23.61 -7.86 -5.52
N TYR A 117 -23.72 -6.73 -4.82
CA TYR A 117 -24.82 -6.41 -3.92
C TYR A 117 -25.87 -5.49 -4.54
N GLY A 118 -25.52 -4.76 -5.60
CA GLY A 118 -26.34 -3.67 -6.12
C GLY A 118 -26.34 -2.44 -5.20
N TRP A 119 -26.66 -1.29 -5.79
CA TRP A 119 -26.51 0.03 -5.16
C TRP A 119 -27.34 0.25 -3.88
N ARG A 120 -28.48 -0.44 -3.72
CA ARG A 120 -29.48 -0.14 -2.67
C ARG A 120 -29.43 -1.03 -1.42
N THR A 121 -28.38 -1.83 -1.26
CA THR A 121 -28.30 -2.71 -0.09
C THR A 121 -27.62 -2.02 1.09
N SER A 122 -28.11 -2.29 2.30
CA SER A 122 -27.51 -1.80 3.55
C SER A 122 -26.01 -2.14 3.65
N SER A 123 -25.61 -3.31 3.13
CA SER A 123 -24.19 -3.71 3.08
C SER A 123 -23.31 -2.76 2.28
N SER A 124 -23.83 -2.15 1.21
CA SER A 124 -23.07 -1.22 0.39
C SER A 124 -22.86 0.13 1.08
N THR A 125 -23.86 0.58 1.84
CA THR A 125 -23.76 1.78 2.68
C THR A 125 -22.71 1.59 3.77
N ILE A 126 -22.70 0.41 4.42
CA ILE A 126 -21.70 0.08 5.46
C ILE A 126 -20.29 0.06 4.87
N ALA A 127 -20.10 -0.59 3.72
CA ALA A 127 -18.81 -0.64 3.05
C ALA A 127 -18.31 0.77 2.66
N THR A 128 -19.19 1.60 2.11
CA THR A 128 -18.86 2.98 1.73
C THR A 128 -18.51 3.83 2.95
N GLY A 129 -19.30 3.71 4.03
CA GLY A 129 -19.00 4.39 5.29
C GLY A 129 -17.65 3.98 5.87
N GLY A 130 -17.31 2.68 5.79
CA GLY A 130 -16.01 2.16 6.21
C GLY A 130 -14.85 2.81 5.46
N VAL A 131 -14.91 2.84 4.12
CA VAL A 131 -13.88 3.48 3.27
C VAL A 131 -13.77 4.98 3.56
N VAL A 132 -14.88 5.68 3.75
CA VAL A 132 -14.85 7.12 4.08
C VAL A 132 -14.17 7.37 5.43
N ILE A 133 -14.50 6.57 6.45
CA ILE A 133 -13.86 6.67 7.77
C ILE A 133 -12.37 6.39 7.66
N GLU A 134 -11.99 5.36 6.92
CA GLU A 134 -10.58 5.03 6.66
C GLU A 134 -9.83 6.19 6.00
N VAL A 135 -10.39 6.80 4.95
CA VAL A 135 -9.79 7.97 4.30
C VAL A 135 -9.59 9.14 5.26
N ILE A 136 -10.57 9.42 6.12
CA ILE A 136 -10.46 10.47 7.14
C ILE A 136 -9.33 10.14 8.13
N MET A 137 -9.23 8.88 8.56
CA MET A 137 -8.16 8.40 9.44
C MET A 137 -6.78 8.48 8.77
N CYS A 138 -6.66 8.14 7.47
CA CYS A 138 -5.44 8.32 6.68
C CYS A 138 -5.01 9.80 6.66
N ILE A 139 -5.92 10.71 6.33
CA ILE A 139 -5.60 12.13 6.22
C ILE A 139 -5.18 12.68 7.59
N GLY A 140 -5.93 12.32 8.64
CA GLY A 140 -5.60 12.71 10.01
C GLY A 140 -4.24 12.18 10.47
N SER A 141 -3.91 10.92 10.15
CA SER A 141 -2.62 10.33 10.52
C SER A 141 -1.45 11.02 9.82
N VAL A 142 -1.59 11.36 8.53
CA VAL A 142 -0.58 12.11 7.78
C VAL A 142 -0.34 13.49 8.40
N ILE A 143 -1.40 14.26 8.67
CA ILE A 143 -1.30 15.61 9.25
C ILE A 143 -0.61 15.57 10.62
N LEU A 144 -0.94 14.60 11.47
CA LEU A 144 -0.38 14.48 12.82
C LEU A 144 1.04 13.90 12.84
N THR A 145 1.39 13.05 11.86
CA THR A 145 2.68 12.35 11.84
C THR A 145 3.82 13.23 11.36
N ILE A 146 3.59 14.09 10.36
CA ILE A 146 4.64 14.94 9.78
C ILE A 146 5.36 15.82 10.82
N PRO A 147 4.66 16.63 11.65
CA PRO A 147 5.34 17.53 12.59
C PRO A 147 6.06 16.76 13.72
N ALA A 148 5.59 15.57 14.07
CA ALA A 148 6.14 14.76 15.15
C ALA A 148 7.37 13.92 14.72
N SER A 149 7.60 13.77 13.42
CA SER A 149 8.67 12.92 12.89
C SER A 149 10.05 13.58 12.93
N MET A 150 11.02 12.89 13.55
CA MET A 150 12.43 13.25 13.50
C MET A 150 13.13 12.41 12.42
N PHE A 151 13.82 13.09 11.50
CA PHE A 151 14.56 12.47 10.41
C PHE A 151 16.07 12.57 10.66
N ASP A 152 16.81 11.53 10.29
CA ASP A 152 18.27 11.57 10.25
C ASP A 152 18.76 12.18 8.91
N SER A 153 20.06 12.51 8.83
CA SER A 153 20.73 13.06 7.65
C SER A 153 20.65 12.16 6.40
N ARG A 154 20.35 10.88 6.59
CA ARG A 154 20.10 9.89 5.53
C ARG A 154 18.61 9.75 5.16
N CYS A 155 17.78 10.72 5.52
CA CYS A 155 16.32 10.71 5.33
C CYS A 155 15.62 9.48 5.94
N VAL A 156 16.15 9.02 7.08
CA VAL A 156 15.65 7.86 7.81
C VAL A 156 14.72 8.32 8.92
N LEU A 157 13.57 7.66 9.05
CA LEU A 157 12.67 7.89 10.16
C LEU A 157 13.26 7.25 11.43
N VAL A 158 13.76 8.08 12.36
CA VAL A 158 14.41 7.60 13.59
C VAL A 158 13.38 7.18 14.63
N GLN A 159 12.23 7.86 14.66
CA GLN A 159 11.20 7.61 15.65
C GLN A 159 9.83 7.54 15.00
N VAL A 160 9.18 6.38 15.19
CA VAL A 160 7.80 6.15 14.79
C VAL A 160 6.88 6.79 15.80
N SER A 161 5.96 7.63 15.35
CA SER A 161 4.86 8.04 16.19
C SER A 161 3.93 6.86 16.44
N LYS A 162 3.45 6.70 17.68
CA LYS A 162 2.37 5.76 18.03
C LYS A 162 1.11 5.98 17.19
N THR A 163 0.93 7.17 16.61
CA THR A 163 -0.14 7.49 15.67
C THR A 163 -0.13 6.60 14.43
N ILE A 164 1.05 6.24 13.91
CA ILE A 164 1.18 5.33 12.75
C ILE A 164 0.65 3.94 13.11
N LEU A 165 0.90 3.47 14.34
CA LEU A 165 0.41 2.17 14.79
C LEU A 165 -1.12 2.11 14.82
N LEU A 166 -1.75 3.16 15.36
CA LEU A 166 -3.21 3.27 15.41
C LEU A 166 -3.81 3.33 14.00
N PHE A 167 -3.14 4.01 13.08
CA PHE A 167 -3.50 4.04 11.67
C PHE A 167 -3.45 2.65 11.03
N VAL A 168 -2.34 1.92 11.18
CA VAL A 168 -2.16 0.56 10.63
C VAL A 168 -3.23 -0.40 11.16
N ILE A 169 -3.53 -0.35 12.45
CA ILE A 169 -4.60 -1.17 13.06
C ILE A 169 -5.97 -0.80 12.47
N GLY A 170 -6.24 0.51 12.30
CA GLY A 170 -7.47 1.00 11.70
C GLY A 170 -7.68 0.46 10.27
N THR A 171 -6.67 0.59 9.42
CA THR A 171 -6.66 0.07 8.04
C THR A 171 -6.81 -1.45 7.99
N LEU A 172 -6.17 -2.19 8.90
CA LEU A 172 -6.37 -3.64 8.98
C LEU A 172 -7.82 -4.00 9.29
N ILE A 173 -8.43 -3.31 10.24
CA ILE A 173 -9.82 -3.56 10.64
C ILE A 173 -10.76 -3.25 9.47
N SER A 174 -10.62 -2.10 8.81
CA SER A 174 -11.47 -1.72 7.68
C SER A 174 -11.33 -2.69 6.50
N GLN A 175 -10.10 -3.05 6.12
CA GLN A 175 -9.85 -4.01 5.05
C GLN A 175 -10.42 -5.40 5.39
N THR A 176 -10.27 -5.84 6.64
CA THR A 176 -10.87 -7.11 7.12
C THR A 176 -12.39 -7.09 6.99
N ILE A 177 -13.04 -5.98 7.36
CA ILE A 177 -14.50 -5.82 7.24
C ILE A 177 -14.93 -5.84 5.77
N LEU A 178 -14.24 -5.11 4.89
CA LEU A 178 -14.56 -5.06 3.46
C LEU A 178 -14.44 -6.43 2.81
N LEU A 179 -13.38 -7.18 3.14
CA LEU A 179 -13.20 -8.53 2.62
C LEU A 179 -14.19 -9.50 3.22
N TRP A 180 -14.47 -9.44 4.51
CA TRP A 180 -15.48 -10.27 5.14
C TRP A 180 -16.85 -10.07 4.46
N LEU A 181 -17.22 -8.83 4.15
CA LEU A 181 -18.43 -8.53 3.37
C LEU A 181 -18.38 -9.14 1.97
N ALA A 182 -17.24 -9.03 1.26
CA ALA A 182 -17.06 -9.67 -0.04
C ALA A 182 -17.17 -11.21 0.03
N PHE A 183 -16.65 -11.82 1.10
CA PHE A 183 -16.68 -13.27 1.32
C PHE A 183 -18.07 -13.79 1.66
N ARG A 184 -18.78 -13.15 2.58
CA ARG A 184 -20.09 -13.61 3.03
C ARG A 184 -21.09 -13.77 1.88
N ARG A 185 -20.98 -12.93 0.85
CA ARG A 185 -21.87 -13.01 -0.32
C ARG A 185 -21.44 -14.05 -1.35
N ARG A 186 -20.16 -14.43 -1.36
CA ARG A 186 -19.65 -15.49 -2.24
C ARG A 186 -20.45 -16.78 -2.05
N GLU A 187 -20.76 -17.15 -0.82
CA GLU A 187 -21.54 -18.36 -0.54
C GLU A 187 -22.94 -18.32 -1.18
N HIS A 188 -23.57 -17.15 -1.21
CA HIS A 188 -24.86 -16.96 -1.87
C HIS A 188 -24.77 -16.94 -3.40
N VAL A 189 -23.72 -16.34 -3.96
CA VAL A 189 -23.59 -16.12 -5.43
C VAL A 189 -22.86 -17.26 -6.14
N VAL A 190 -22.02 -18.06 -5.47
CA VAL A 190 -21.43 -19.28 -6.06
C VAL A 190 -22.53 -20.29 -6.44
N ARG A 191 -23.70 -20.22 -5.78
CA ARG A 191 -24.89 -20.96 -6.21
C ARG A 191 -25.46 -20.46 -7.56
N ALA A 192 -25.01 -19.30 -8.04
CA ALA A 192 -25.41 -18.62 -9.28
C ALA A 192 -24.20 -18.35 -10.22
N ARG A 193 -23.44 -19.40 -10.60
CA ARG A 193 -22.67 -19.57 -11.86
C ARG A 193 -21.77 -18.45 -12.45
N SER A 194 -21.42 -17.34 -11.75
CA SER A 194 -20.51 -16.34 -12.33
C SER A 194 -19.03 -16.72 -12.12
N SER A 195 -18.34 -17.16 -13.20
CA SER A 195 -16.93 -17.58 -13.16
C SER A 195 -15.95 -16.41 -12.96
N ILE A 196 -16.28 -15.22 -13.48
CA ILE A 196 -15.35 -14.09 -13.53
C ILE A 196 -15.17 -13.45 -12.14
N ALA A 197 -16.25 -13.29 -11.38
CA ALA A 197 -16.17 -12.73 -10.02
C ALA A 197 -15.35 -13.61 -9.07
N CYS A 198 -15.37 -14.93 -9.27
CA CYS A 198 -14.65 -15.89 -8.43
C CYS A 198 -13.12 -15.73 -8.55
N VAL A 199 -12.61 -15.54 -9.77
CA VAL A 199 -11.18 -15.32 -10.03
C VAL A 199 -10.71 -14.04 -9.34
N THR A 200 -11.43 -12.94 -9.59
CA THR A 200 -11.12 -11.63 -9.05
C THR A 200 -11.15 -11.58 -7.51
N ILE A 201 -12.07 -12.30 -6.86
CA ILE A 201 -12.13 -12.40 -5.39
C ILE A 201 -10.97 -13.25 -4.84
N ARG A 202 -10.63 -14.36 -5.52
CA ARG A 202 -9.50 -15.20 -5.09
C ARG A 202 -8.21 -14.39 -5.09
N ASP A 203 -7.96 -13.64 -6.15
CA ASP A 203 -6.74 -12.85 -6.28
C ASP A 203 -6.70 -11.73 -5.22
N GLY A 204 -7.85 -11.08 -4.94
CA GLY A 204 -7.97 -10.09 -3.87
C GLY A 204 -7.76 -10.66 -2.46
N LEU A 205 -8.22 -11.90 -2.19
CA LEU A 205 -7.98 -12.57 -0.91
C LEU A 205 -6.50 -12.90 -0.73
N VAL A 206 -5.84 -13.39 -1.78
CA VAL A 206 -4.41 -13.73 -1.70
C VAL A 206 -3.61 -12.48 -1.33
N VAL A 207 -3.83 -11.36 -2.02
CA VAL A 207 -3.17 -10.09 -1.73
C VAL A 207 -3.44 -9.65 -0.29
N PHE A 208 -4.69 -9.73 0.19
CA PHE A 208 -5.00 -9.37 1.56
C PHE A 208 -4.33 -10.25 2.60
N VAL A 209 -4.36 -11.58 2.42
CA VAL A 209 -3.70 -12.50 3.36
C VAL A 209 -2.21 -12.21 3.41
N CYS A 210 -1.58 -11.96 2.25
CA CYS A 210 -0.18 -11.54 2.18
C CYS A 210 0.05 -10.22 2.93
N MET A 211 -0.78 -9.20 2.73
CA MET A 211 -0.68 -7.93 3.45
C MET A 211 -0.89 -8.09 4.96
N ALA A 212 -1.89 -8.86 5.38
CA ALA A 212 -2.20 -9.09 6.79
C ALA A 212 -1.04 -9.82 7.49
N VAL A 213 -0.49 -10.87 6.88
CA VAL A 213 0.68 -11.59 7.40
C VAL A 213 1.88 -10.65 7.49
N PHE A 214 2.14 -9.86 6.44
CA PHE A 214 3.21 -8.88 6.44
C PHE A 214 3.05 -7.86 7.58
N LEU A 215 1.86 -7.29 7.75
CA LEU A 215 1.58 -6.32 8.80
C LEU A 215 1.67 -6.93 10.20
N VAL A 216 1.26 -8.18 10.40
CA VAL A 216 1.44 -8.90 11.67
C VAL A 216 2.92 -9.11 11.97
N ILE A 217 3.73 -9.50 10.97
CA ILE A 217 5.18 -9.62 11.13
C ILE A 217 5.77 -8.25 11.53
N VAL A 218 5.41 -7.18 10.81
CA VAL A 218 5.86 -5.81 11.13
C VAL A 218 5.44 -5.40 12.54
N LEU A 219 4.21 -5.70 12.95
CA LEU A 219 3.69 -5.39 14.28
C LEU A 219 4.47 -6.13 15.37
N ILE A 220 4.66 -7.45 15.22
CA ILE A 220 5.44 -8.27 16.16
C ILE A 220 6.86 -7.74 16.27
N TRP A 221 7.49 -7.44 15.13
CA TRP A 221 8.84 -6.87 15.09
C TRP A 221 8.94 -5.51 15.75
N THR A 222 7.96 -4.63 15.53
CA THR A 222 7.91 -3.29 16.14
C THR A 222 7.65 -3.35 17.65
N LEU A 223 6.85 -4.31 18.11
CA LEU A 223 6.60 -4.53 19.53
C LEU A 223 7.80 -5.17 20.24
N HIS A 224 8.56 -6.01 19.53
CA HIS A 224 9.68 -6.74 20.11
C HIS A 224 11.00 -5.95 20.13
N ASN A 225 11.30 -5.17 19.07
CA ASN A 225 12.52 -4.37 18.97
C ASN A 225 12.24 -2.87 19.14
N SER A 226 12.88 -2.25 20.12
CA SER A 226 12.92 -0.79 20.32
C SER A 226 13.58 -0.06 19.11
N PRO A 227 13.53 1.28 19.03
CA PRO A 227 13.24 2.14 17.85
C PRO A 227 14.08 2.05 16.55
N ILE A 228 15.02 1.11 16.43
CA ILE A 228 16.00 1.04 15.33
C ILE A 228 15.40 0.42 14.05
N THR A 229 14.24 -0.26 14.14
CA THR A 229 13.73 -1.18 13.10
C THR A 229 12.70 -0.61 12.11
N THR A 230 12.32 0.66 12.21
CA THR A 230 11.33 1.27 11.28
C THR A 230 11.77 1.32 9.82
N LEU A 231 13.06 1.10 9.55
CA LEU A 231 13.62 1.11 8.21
C LEU A 231 13.01 0.07 7.26
N MET A 232 12.52 -1.06 7.77
CA MET A 232 11.87 -2.07 6.92
C MET A 232 10.47 -1.67 6.43
N ILE A 233 9.76 -0.82 7.18
CA ILE A 233 8.33 -0.52 6.92
C ILE A 233 8.15 0.27 5.62
N LEU A 234 9.17 1.02 5.19
CA LEU A 234 9.09 1.83 3.97
C LEU A 234 9.57 1.12 2.70
N TYR A 235 10.35 0.05 2.82
CA TYR A 235 11.11 -0.49 1.69
C TYR A 235 10.50 -1.70 0.98
N VAL A 236 9.48 -2.33 1.57
CA VAL A 236 8.78 -3.45 0.91
C VAL A 236 7.60 -2.85 0.15
N PRO A 237 7.66 -2.77 -1.20
CA PRO A 237 6.53 -2.29 -1.97
C PRO A 237 5.42 -3.32 -1.77
N LEU A 238 4.24 -2.83 -1.39
CA LEU A 238 3.02 -3.63 -1.38
C LEU A 238 2.90 -4.31 -2.76
N PRO A 239 2.75 -5.64 -2.83
CA PRO A 239 2.42 -6.28 -4.09
C PRO A 239 1.02 -5.79 -4.48
N VAL A 240 0.96 -4.84 -5.43
CA VAL A 240 -0.29 -4.33 -6.03
C VAL A 240 -0.71 -5.25 -7.16
#